data_AF-A0A7K7K2F6-F1
#
_entry.id   AF-A0A7K7K2F6-F1
#
_cell.length_a   1.000
_cell.length_b   1.000
_cell.length_c   1.000
_cell.angle_alpha   90.00
_cell.angle_beta   90.00
_cell.angle_gamma   90.00
#
_symmetry.space_group_name_H-M   'P 1'
#
loop_
_entity.id
_entity.type
_entity.pdbx_description
1 polymer ?
#
loop_
_entity_poly.entity_id
_entity_poly.type
_entity_poly.pdbx_seq_one_letter_code
_entity_poly.pdbx_strand_id
1 'polypeptide(L)'
;LCPPQRHGLAVCLALTTMCTSLLLMYGGIGIGGGHPEPRRRQQQQQVAAVPSRPPERGQRHPALPVGAGLLEGYISLCRDREDVSADCVSLQPLKMHCRSCALVTSSGQLLGSRQGRRIDESECVIRMNDAPTRGYGNDVGNKTSLRVIAHSSIQRILRNRNELLNMSHGAVFIFWGPSSYMRRDGKGLVYNNLQLMNQILPQLKVYMISRHKMLQFDDLFKRETGKDRKISNTWLSTGWFTMTIALELCDRINVYGMVPPDFCRDPNHLSVPYHYYEPLGPDECTMYISHERGRKGSHHRFLTEKRVFENWARTFNIRFFQPDWEPQPLPGAQPEASPLA
;
A
#
# COMPACT_ATOMS: atom_id res chain seq x y z
N LEU A 1 3.53 -27.78 64.20
CA LEU A 1 4.57 -26.76 63.96
C LEU A 1 5.13 -26.97 62.55
N CYS A 2 4.63 -26.22 61.57
CA CYS A 2 5.11 -26.23 60.18
C CYS A 2 5.66 -24.83 59.82
N PRO A 3 6.79 -24.73 59.09
CA PRO A 3 7.44 -23.45 58.78
C PRO A 3 6.95 -22.83 57.45
N PRO A 4 7.26 -21.53 57.19
CA PRO A 4 6.65 -20.74 56.13
C PRO A 4 7.42 -20.71 54.79
N GLN A 5 6.71 -20.21 53.78
CA GLN A 5 6.95 -20.22 52.33
C GLN A 5 8.06 -19.28 51.81
N ARG A 6 8.80 -19.75 50.81
CA ARG A 6 9.71 -18.96 49.94
C ARG A 6 8.98 -18.45 48.70
N HIS A 7 8.32 -17.29 48.75
CA HIS A 7 7.73 -16.63 47.56
C HIS A 7 8.17 -15.16 47.36
N GLY A 8 9.07 -14.62 48.18
CA GLY A 8 9.45 -13.19 48.13
C GLY A 8 10.63 -12.80 47.21
N LEU A 9 11.44 -13.75 46.75
CA LEU A 9 12.69 -13.44 46.01
C LEU A 9 12.55 -13.44 44.48
N ALA A 10 11.55 -14.12 43.93
CA ALA A 10 11.33 -14.16 42.48
C ALA A 10 10.65 -12.90 41.92
N VAL A 11 9.91 -12.16 42.76
CA VAL A 11 9.16 -10.97 42.34
C VAL A 11 10.06 -9.72 42.22
N CYS A 12 11.14 -9.63 43.02
CA CYS A 12 12.08 -8.50 42.96
C CYS A 12 13.02 -8.51 41.74
N LEU A 13 13.30 -9.69 41.16
CA LEU A 13 14.13 -9.80 39.94
C LEU A 13 13.37 -9.46 38.65
N ALA A 14 12.04 -9.62 38.64
CA ALA A 14 11.20 -9.26 37.50
C ALA A 14 10.90 -7.75 37.41
N LEU A 15 10.85 -7.05 38.55
CA LEU A 15 10.58 -5.60 38.58
C LEU A 15 11.81 -4.75 38.27
N THR A 16 13.02 -5.22 38.57
CA THR A 16 14.27 -4.49 38.31
C THR A 16 14.70 -4.54 36.84
N THR A 17 14.32 -5.58 36.10
CA THR A 17 14.58 -5.70 34.64
C THR A 17 13.60 -4.89 33.78
N MET A 18 12.39 -4.60 34.29
CA MET A 18 11.42 -3.75 33.60
C MET A 18 11.74 -2.24 33.72
N CYS A 19 12.42 -1.80 34.78
CA CYS A 19 12.78 -0.39 34.98
C CYS A 19 14.06 0.07 34.24
N THR A 20 15.01 -0.81 33.96
CA THR A 20 16.21 -0.46 33.17
C THR A 20 15.93 -0.39 31.66
N SER A 21 14.85 -1.03 31.21
CA SER A 21 14.41 -0.99 29.81
C SER A 21 13.69 0.32 29.45
N LEU A 22 13.08 1.00 30.43
CA LEU A 22 12.31 2.23 30.21
C LEU A 22 13.17 3.51 30.22
N LEU A 23 14.35 3.48 30.85
CA LEU A 23 15.27 4.62 30.93
C LEU A 23 16.23 4.76 29.74
N LEU A 24 16.36 3.73 28.89
CA LEU A 24 17.13 3.83 27.63
C LEU A 24 16.35 4.48 26.48
N MET A 25 15.07 4.82 26.68
CA MET A 25 14.23 5.48 25.67
C MET A 25 14.06 6.99 25.92
N TYR A 26 14.49 7.51 27.08
CA TYR A 26 14.41 8.93 27.42
C TYR A 26 15.60 9.38 28.29
N GLY A 27 16.71 9.77 27.66
CA GLY A 27 17.81 10.45 28.35
C GLY A 27 19.11 10.44 27.58
N GLY A 28 19.48 11.56 26.96
CA GLY A 28 20.77 11.68 26.29
C GLY A 28 20.97 13.01 25.55
N ILE A 29 20.82 14.13 26.26
CA ILE A 29 21.40 15.41 25.85
C ILE A 29 22.81 15.50 26.46
N GLY A 30 23.83 15.71 25.62
CA GLY A 30 24.96 16.58 25.97
C GLY A 30 26.39 16.01 26.05
N ILE A 31 27.24 16.57 25.17
CA ILE A 31 28.66 16.98 25.38
C ILE A 31 29.79 15.99 25.01
N GLY A 32 30.39 16.22 23.83
CA GLY A 32 31.78 16.70 23.68
C GLY A 32 32.96 15.76 23.91
N GLY A 33 33.63 15.36 22.82
CA GLY A 33 35.00 14.82 22.83
C GLY A 33 35.50 14.52 21.41
N GLY A 34 36.30 15.42 20.85
CA GLY A 34 36.86 15.30 19.50
C GLY A 34 38.27 14.71 19.47
N HIS A 35 38.55 13.87 18.46
CA HIS A 35 39.86 13.76 17.82
C HIS A 35 39.69 13.24 16.37
N PRO A 36 40.56 13.65 15.41
CA PRO A 36 40.25 13.63 13.98
C PRO A 36 40.76 12.38 13.24
N GLU A 37 39.99 11.89 12.26
CA GLU A 37 40.42 10.89 11.27
C GLU A 37 40.93 11.53 9.96
N PRO A 38 41.79 10.85 9.17
CA PRO A 38 42.59 11.47 8.13
C PRO A 38 41.85 11.68 6.81
N ARG A 39 42.10 12.83 6.17
CA ARG A 39 41.66 13.20 4.81
C ARG A 39 42.19 12.22 3.75
N ARG A 40 41.28 11.47 3.10
CA ARG A 40 41.55 10.88 1.78
C ARG A 40 41.38 11.96 0.69
N ARG A 41 42.47 12.18 -0.06
CA ARG A 41 42.51 13.06 -1.25
C ARG A 41 41.52 12.58 -2.31
N GLN A 42 40.56 13.43 -2.68
CA GLN A 42 39.81 13.29 -3.92
C GLN A 42 40.71 13.81 -5.06
N GLN A 43 41.06 12.90 -5.98
CA GLN A 43 41.69 13.26 -7.24
C GLN A 43 40.58 13.67 -8.20
N GLN A 44 40.59 14.94 -8.57
CA GLN A 44 39.61 15.59 -9.44
C GLN A 44 39.98 15.25 -10.89
N GLN A 45 39.21 14.38 -11.54
CA GLN A 45 39.34 14.12 -12.98
C GLN A 45 38.28 14.94 -13.70
N GLN A 46 38.73 15.99 -14.39
CA GLN A 46 37.91 16.84 -15.25
C GLN A 46 37.37 16.02 -16.42
N VAL A 47 36.05 15.94 -16.54
CA VAL A 47 35.37 15.49 -17.76
C VAL A 47 34.76 16.74 -18.40
N ALA A 48 35.20 17.03 -19.63
CA ALA A 48 34.78 18.17 -20.41
C ALA A 48 33.27 18.15 -20.70
N ALA A 49 32.63 19.32 -20.62
CA ALA A 49 31.21 19.51 -20.88
C ALA A 49 30.90 19.42 -22.38
N VAL A 50 29.97 18.54 -22.76
CA VAL A 50 29.35 18.50 -24.09
C VAL A 50 28.06 19.34 -24.04
N PRO A 51 27.78 20.24 -25.00
CA PRO A 51 26.59 21.10 -24.96
C PRO A 51 25.32 20.26 -25.14
N SER A 52 24.39 20.34 -24.18
CA SER A 52 23.08 19.68 -24.28
C SER A 52 22.13 20.46 -25.18
N ARG A 53 21.72 19.86 -26.30
CA ARG A 53 20.54 20.27 -27.07
C ARG A 53 19.27 20.15 -26.20
N PRO A 54 18.28 21.04 -26.37
CA PRO A 54 17.02 20.96 -25.64
C PRO A 54 16.24 19.70 -26.04
N PRO A 55 15.50 19.05 -25.13
CA PRO A 55 14.80 17.81 -25.43
C PRO A 55 13.61 18.09 -26.36
N GLU A 56 13.57 17.38 -27.49
CA GLU A 56 12.41 17.34 -28.37
C GLU A 56 11.18 16.82 -27.62
N ARG A 57 10.09 17.58 -27.75
CA ARG A 57 8.78 17.31 -27.16
C ARG A 57 8.13 16.17 -27.94
N GLY A 58 8.30 14.94 -27.47
CA GLY A 58 7.72 13.77 -28.13
C GLY A 58 8.12 12.41 -27.54
N GLN A 59 8.17 12.25 -26.22
CA GLN A 59 8.32 10.91 -25.64
C GLN A 59 6.95 10.29 -25.41
N ARG A 60 6.60 9.31 -26.26
CA ARG A 60 5.51 8.36 -26.00
C ARG A 60 5.74 7.71 -24.64
N HIS A 61 4.75 7.78 -23.76
CA HIS A 61 4.76 7.05 -22.50
C HIS A 61 5.04 5.56 -22.78
N PRO A 62 5.99 4.90 -22.08
CA PRO A 62 6.00 3.45 -22.06
C PRO A 62 4.67 3.01 -21.46
N ALA A 63 3.84 2.37 -22.28
CA ALA A 63 2.51 1.95 -21.87
C ALA A 63 2.64 1.02 -20.66
N LEU A 64 1.97 1.37 -19.55
CA LEU A 64 1.58 0.34 -18.59
C LEU A 64 0.78 -0.70 -19.40
N PRO A 65 1.03 -2.01 -19.25
CA PRO A 65 0.24 -3.02 -19.92
C PRO A 65 -1.17 -2.99 -19.34
N VAL A 66 -2.05 -2.18 -19.94
CA VAL A 66 -3.45 -2.11 -19.56
C VAL A 66 -4.12 -3.40 -20.01
N GLY A 67 -4.73 -4.13 -19.06
CA GLY A 67 -5.65 -5.23 -19.36
C GLY A 67 -5.02 -6.50 -19.95
N ALA A 68 -3.70 -6.68 -19.94
CA ALA A 68 -3.05 -7.87 -20.53
C ALA A 68 -3.39 -9.19 -19.79
N GLY A 69 -3.96 -9.11 -18.58
CA GLY A 69 -4.42 -10.25 -17.79
C GLY A 69 -3.30 -11.16 -17.23
N LEU A 70 -2.05 -10.84 -17.56
CA LEU A 70 -0.84 -11.49 -17.07
C LEU A 70 -0.07 -10.51 -16.19
N LEU A 71 -0.18 -10.69 -14.88
CA LEU A 71 0.45 -9.84 -13.88
C LEU A 71 1.81 -10.43 -13.50
N GLU A 72 2.88 -9.85 -14.02
CA GLU A 72 4.25 -10.26 -13.73
C GLU A 72 4.76 -9.75 -12.38
N GLY A 73 5.63 -10.55 -11.75
CA GLY A 73 6.30 -10.17 -10.51
C GLY A 73 5.44 -10.34 -9.25
N TYR A 74 4.29 -11.01 -9.35
CA TYR A 74 3.46 -11.47 -8.23
C TYR A 74 3.66 -12.97 -8.05
N ILE A 75 4.35 -13.33 -6.98
CA ILE A 75 4.84 -14.66 -6.72
C ILE A 75 3.83 -15.43 -5.87
N SER A 76 3.40 -16.63 -6.30
CA SER A 76 2.55 -17.48 -5.45
C SER A 76 3.37 -18.26 -4.43
N LEU A 77 2.77 -18.55 -3.27
CA LEU A 77 3.34 -19.45 -2.28
C LEU A 77 3.02 -20.90 -2.66
N CYS A 78 4.05 -21.76 -2.77
CA CYS A 78 3.84 -23.20 -2.98
C CYS A 78 3.11 -23.85 -1.79
N ARG A 79 2.38 -24.94 -2.08
CA ARG A 79 1.63 -25.70 -1.06
C ARG A 79 2.33 -26.94 -0.56
N ASP A 80 3.12 -27.64 -1.37
CA ASP A 80 3.55 -29.00 -1.02
C ASP A 80 5.07 -29.20 -1.00
N ARG A 81 5.44 -30.12 -0.10
CA ARG A 81 6.77 -30.56 0.33
C ARG A 81 7.46 -31.53 -0.65
N GLU A 82 6.93 -31.75 -1.84
CA GLU A 82 7.53 -32.69 -2.82
C GLU A 82 8.65 -32.05 -3.65
N ASP A 83 8.79 -30.72 -3.63
CA ASP A 83 10.02 -30.05 -4.01
C ASP A 83 10.78 -29.64 -2.74
N VAL A 84 11.68 -30.52 -2.29
CA VAL A 84 12.68 -30.25 -1.23
C VAL A 84 13.76 -29.31 -1.77
N SER A 85 13.35 -28.15 -2.29
CA SER A 85 14.25 -27.01 -2.45
C SER A 85 13.72 -25.88 -1.58
N ALA A 86 14.60 -25.24 -0.82
CA ALA A 86 14.28 -24.15 0.09
C ALA A 86 13.77 -22.86 -0.62
N ASP A 87 13.39 -22.97 -1.90
CA ASP A 87 13.03 -21.87 -2.79
C ASP A 87 11.76 -22.17 -3.62
N CYS A 88 10.78 -22.90 -3.06
CA CYS A 88 9.52 -23.15 -3.76
C CYS A 88 8.66 -21.88 -3.82
N VAL A 89 8.88 -21.14 -4.90
CA VAL A 89 8.08 -20.01 -5.37
C VAL A 89 7.73 -20.33 -6.81
N SER A 90 6.44 -20.32 -7.13
CA SER A 90 6.06 -20.32 -8.55
C SER A 90 6.31 -18.92 -9.09
N LEU A 91 7.24 -18.81 -10.04
CA LEU A 91 7.49 -17.60 -10.83
C LEU A 91 6.43 -17.41 -11.93
N GLN A 92 5.40 -18.27 -11.97
CA GLN A 92 4.30 -18.11 -12.91
C GLN A 92 3.56 -16.81 -12.61
N PRO A 93 3.32 -15.96 -13.63
CA PRO A 93 2.59 -14.72 -13.43
C PRO A 93 1.17 -14.97 -12.91
N LEU A 94 0.65 -14.01 -12.13
CA LEU A 94 -0.74 -14.03 -11.70
C LEU A 94 -1.64 -13.81 -12.93
N LYS A 95 -2.48 -14.78 -13.24
CA LYS A 95 -3.47 -14.67 -14.33
C LYS A 95 -4.79 -14.16 -13.75
N MET A 96 -5.09 -12.88 -14.00
CA MET A 96 -6.34 -12.25 -13.58
C MET A 96 -6.62 -11.03 -14.45
N HIS A 97 -7.83 -10.94 -14.97
CA HIS A 97 -8.31 -9.82 -15.78
C HIS A 97 -9.79 -9.60 -15.47
N CYS A 98 -10.23 -8.34 -15.41
CA CYS A 98 -11.64 -8.00 -15.23
C CYS A 98 -12.00 -6.79 -16.09
N ARG A 99 -13.16 -6.79 -16.74
CA ARG A 99 -13.60 -5.64 -17.55
C ARG A 99 -13.97 -4.43 -16.71
N SER A 100 -14.50 -4.67 -15.51
CA SER A 100 -14.91 -3.60 -14.59
C SER A 100 -14.53 -3.92 -13.16
N CYS A 101 -13.74 -3.03 -12.56
CA CYS A 101 -13.33 -3.12 -11.17
C CYS A 101 -13.97 -2.04 -10.32
N ALA A 102 -14.39 -2.40 -9.11
CA ALA A 102 -14.61 -1.47 -8.01
C ALA A 102 -13.40 -1.52 -7.07
N LEU A 103 -12.65 -0.43 -6.97
CA LEU A 103 -11.58 -0.26 -5.99
C LEU A 103 -12.14 0.50 -4.80
N VAL A 104 -12.27 -0.18 -3.67
CA VAL A 104 -12.85 0.38 -2.44
C VAL A 104 -11.70 0.77 -1.52
N THR A 105 -11.52 2.06 -1.25
CA THR A 105 -10.55 2.52 -0.26
C THR A 105 -11.04 2.22 1.16
N SER A 106 -10.22 2.56 2.15
CA SER A 106 -10.61 2.48 3.56
C SER A 106 -11.26 3.77 4.09
N SER A 107 -11.44 4.82 3.29
CA SER A 107 -11.81 6.15 3.77
C SER A 107 -13.18 6.21 4.46
N GLY A 108 -13.31 7.07 5.49
CA GLY A 108 -14.58 7.41 6.12
C GLY A 108 -15.59 8.10 5.20
N GLN A 109 -15.18 8.60 4.04
CA GLN A 109 -16.10 9.15 3.02
C GLN A 109 -17.16 8.14 2.54
N LEU A 110 -16.92 6.84 2.76
CA LEU A 110 -17.85 5.77 2.40
C LEU A 110 -19.04 5.66 3.36
N LEU A 111 -18.94 6.18 4.59
CA LEU A 111 -19.98 6.03 5.60
C LEU A 111 -21.29 6.70 5.18
N GLY A 112 -22.39 5.95 5.22
CA GLY A 112 -23.72 6.43 4.84
C GLY A 112 -23.94 6.58 3.33
N SER A 113 -22.97 6.20 2.49
CA SER A 113 -23.06 6.34 1.04
C SER A 113 -24.06 5.40 0.37
N ARG A 114 -24.39 4.26 1.00
CA ARG A 114 -25.28 3.22 0.45
C ARG A 114 -24.84 2.63 -0.90
N GLN A 115 -23.54 2.68 -1.20
CA GLN A 115 -23.00 2.24 -2.49
C GLN A 115 -22.76 0.74 -2.58
N GLY A 116 -22.99 -0.01 -1.51
CA GLY A 116 -22.58 -1.41 -1.40
C GLY A 116 -23.14 -2.30 -2.52
N ARG A 117 -24.39 -2.09 -2.92
CA ARG A 117 -25.00 -2.81 -4.04
C ARG A 117 -24.27 -2.54 -5.36
N ARG A 118 -24.00 -1.27 -5.67
CA ARG A 118 -23.32 -0.85 -6.90
C ARG A 118 -21.86 -1.34 -6.94
N ILE A 119 -21.20 -1.38 -5.78
CA ILE A 119 -19.86 -1.97 -5.64
C ILE A 119 -19.90 -3.47 -5.97
N ASP A 120 -20.85 -4.21 -5.39
CA ASP A 120 -20.95 -5.67 -5.56
C ASP A 120 -21.37 -6.08 -6.99
N GLU A 121 -22.03 -5.21 -7.75
CA GLU A 121 -22.36 -5.37 -9.17
C GLU A 121 -21.12 -5.34 -10.09
N SER A 122 -19.97 -4.83 -9.62
CA SER A 122 -18.73 -4.83 -10.41
C SER A 122 -18.17 -6.24 -10.58
N GLU A 123 -17.55 -6.53 -11.73
CA GLU A 123 -16.98 -7.86 -12.03
C GLU A 123 -15.95 -8.26 -10.97
N CYS A 124 -15.04 -7.34 -10.64
CA CYS A 124 -14.07 -7.51 -9.56
C CYS A 124 -14.15 -6.40 -8.53
N VAL A 125 -14.06 -6.77 -7.24
CA VAL A 125 -13.97 -5.81 -6.13
C VAL A 125 -12.60 -5.94 -5.48
N ILE A 126 -11.86 -4.83 -5.46
CA ILE A 126 -10.51 -4.73 -4.92
C ILE A 126 -10.56 -3.97 -3.59
N ARG A 127 -10.03 -4.59 -2.53
CA ARG A 127 -9.96 -4.01 -1.17
C ARG A 127 -8.53 -3.96 -0.65
N MET A 128 -8.33 -3.20 0.43
CA MET A 128 -7.01 -2.99 1.02
C MET A 128 -6.95 -3.48 2.47
N ASN A 129 -5.81 -4.06 2.85
CA ASN A 129 -5.47 -4.38 4.24
C ASN A 129 -6.60 -5.14 4.96
N ASP A 130 -6.86 -4.79 6.21
CA ASP A 130 -7.89 -5.34 7.08
C ASP A 130 -9.21 -4.58 7.05
N ALA A 131 -9.48 -3.81 5.98
CA ALA A 131 -10.75 -3.10 5.82
C ALA A 131 -11.92 -4.10 5.80
N PRO A 132 -12.85 -4.04 6.77
CA PRO A 132 -13.88 -5.06 6.93
C PRO A 132 -15.10 -4.76 6.06
N THR A 133 -15.86 -5.80 5.71
CA THR A 133 -17.17 -5.64 5.06
C THR A 133 -18.32 -5.85 6.02
N ARG A 134 -18.12 -6.72 7.02
CA ARG A 134 -19.15 -7.04 8.01
C ARG A 134 -19.52 -5.80 8.82
N GLY A 135 -20.82 -5.50 8.86
CA GLY A 135 -21.36 -4.30 9.51
C GLY A 135 -21.36 -3.04 8.63
N TYR A 136 -20.66 -3.06 7.49
CA TYR A 136 -20.54 -1.93 6.57
C TYR A 136 -21.11 -2.24 5.17
N GLY A 137 -21.66 -3.44 4.95
CA GLY A 137 -22.05 -3.92 3.62
C GLY A 137 -23.03 -3.03 2.84
N ASN A 138 -23.87 -2.23 3.53
CA ASN A 138 -24.73 -1.24 2.86
C ASN A 138 -23.92 -0.17 2.12
N ASP A 139 -22.80 0.25 2.69
CA ASP A 139 -21.96 1.32 2.17
C ASP A 139 -20.85 0.78 1.28
N VAL A 140 -20.19 -0.30 1.72
CA VAL A 140 -18.95 -0.78 1.09
C VAL A 140 -19.12 -2.10 0.33
N GLY A 141 -20.29 -2.73 0.37
CA GLY A 141 -20.55 -4.04 -0.26
C GLY A 141 -19.93 -5.21 0.51
N ASN A 142 -20.25 -6.44 0.10
CA ASN A 142 -19.76 -7.67 0.71
C ASN A 142 -18.79 -8.45 -0.18
N LYS A 143 -18.78 -8.20 -1.50
CA LYS A 143 -17.91 -8.89 -2.44
C LYS A 143 -16.45 -8.47 -2.27
N THR A 144 -15.55 -9.43 -2.37
CA THR A 144 -14.09 -9.19 -2.46
C THR A 144 -13.50 -10.20 -3.44
N SER A 145 -12.94 -9.71 -4.55
CA SER A 145 -12.26 -10.53 -5.55
C SER A 145 -10.74 -10.50 -5.35
N LEU A 146 -10.20 -9.35 -4.98
CA LEU A 146 -8.77 -9.13 -4.75
C LEU A 146 -8.58 -8.29 -3.47
N ARG A 147 -7.60 -8.66 -2.65
CA ARG A 147 -7.19 -7.87 -1.48
C ARG A 147 -5.69 -7.63 -1.47
N VAL A 148 -5.30 -6.35 -1.45
CA VAL A 148 -3.88 -5.93 -1.39
C VAL A 148 -3.53 -5.57 0.04
N ILE A 149 -2.52 -6.23 0.61
CA ILE A 149 -2.26 -6.22 2.05
C ILE A 149 -0.81 -5.82 2.34
N ALA A 150 -0.63 -4.75 3.12
CA ALA A 150 0.67 -4.38 3.65
C ALA A 150 1.12 -5.33 4.77
N HIS A 151 2.43 -5.53 4.88
CA HIS A 151 3.06 -6.34 5.92
C HIS A 151 2.61 -5.96 7.35
N SER A 152 2.36 -4.68 7.60
CA SER A 152 1.91 -4.16 8.90
C SER A 152 0.49 -4.60 9.28
N SER A 153 -0.32 -5.04 8.31
CA SER A 153 -1.71 -5.46 8.53
C SER A 153 -1.84 -6.96 8.79
N ILE A 154 -0.77 -7.75 8.63
CA ILE A 154 -0.85 -9.22 8.72
C ILE A 154 -1.38 -9.72 10.07
N GLN A 155 -0.98 -9.07 11.16
CA GLN A 155 -1.40 -9.48 12.51
C GLN A 155 -2.91 -9.24 12.73
N ARG A 156 -3.46 -8.16 12.19
CA ARG A 156 -4.91 -7.88 12.27
C ARG A 156 -5.71 -8.85 11.41
N ILE A 157 -5.21 -9.13 10.20
CA ILE A 157 -5.76 -10.14 9.29
C ILE A 157 -5.82 -11.52 9.94
N LEU A 158 -4.73 -11.97 10.57
CA LEU A 158 -4.65 -13.27 11.24
C LEU A 158 -5.62 -13.38 12.44
N ARG A 159 -5.79 -12.30 13.21
CA ARG A 159 -6.76 -12.24 14.31
C ARG A 159 -8.19 -12.38 13.80
N ASN A 160 -8.50 -11.75 12.67
CA ASN A 160 -9.82 -11.74 12.05
C ASN A 160 -9.99 -12.80 10.94
N ARG A 161 -9.36 -13.98 11.08
CA ARG A 161 -9.36 -15.04 10.05
C ARG A 161 -10.75 -15.46 9.56
N ASN A 162 -11.78 -15.36 10.41
CA ASN A 162 -13.15 -15.72 10.03
C ASN A 162 -13.70 -14.80 8.94
N GLU A 163 -13.26 -13.53 8.90
CA GLU A 163 -13.63 -12.62 7.82
C GLU A 163 -12.96 -13.02 6.50
N LEU A 164 -11.71 -13.51 6.54
CA LEU A 164 -11.02 -14.04 5.37
C LEU A 164 -11.71 -15.30 4.82
N LEU A 165 -12.21 -16.15 5.71
CA LEU A 165 -12.92 -17.38 5.40
C LEU A 165 -14.30 -17.12 4.78
N ASN A 166 -14.97 -16.04 5.19
CA ASN A 166 -16.29 -15.67 4.71
C ASN A 166 -16.27 -14.86 3.40
N MET A 167 -15.11 -14.72 2.76
CA MET A 167 -15.00 -14.00 1.48
C MET A 167 -15.41 -14.88 0.30
N SER A 168 -15.70 -14.23 -0.83
CA SER A 168 -16.07 -14.89 -2.08
C SER A 168 -15.06 -16.00 -2.44
N HIS A 169 -15.58 -17.19 -2.79
CA HIS A 169 -14.74 -18.30 -3.23
C HIS A 169 -13.79 -17.86 -4.34
N GLY A 170 -12.49 -18.17 -4.17
CA GLY A 170 -11.47 -17.85 -5.17
C GLY A 170 -10.85 -16.45 -5.08
N ALA A 171 -11.10 -15.69 -4.01
CA ALA A 171 -10.44 -14.41 -3.76
C ALA A 171 -8.90 -14.52 -3.78
N VAL A 172 -8.27 -13.51 -4.38
CA VAL A 172 -6.81 -13.38 -4.50
C VAL A 172 -6.29 -12.42 -3.43
N PHE A 173 -5.14 -12.73 -2.85
CA PHE A 173 -4.48 -11.92 -1.84
C PHE A 173 -3.07 -11.59 -2.28
N ILE A 174 -2.74 -10.31 -2.34
CA ILE A 174 -1.39 -9.85 -2.72
C ILE A 174 -0.78 -9.13 -1.53
N PHE A 175 0.30 -9.69 -0.99
CA PHE A 175 1.02 -9.14 0.14
C PHE A 175 2.26 -8.35 -0.30
N TRP A 176 2.52 -7.23 0.35
CA TRP A 176 3.69 -6.40 0.09
C TRP A 176 4.34 -5.91 1.39
N GLY A 177 5.65 -5.66 1.35
CA GLY A 177 6.36 -5.15 2.52
C GLY A 177 7.86 -4.96 2.28
N PRO A 178 8.57 -4.44 3.29
CA PRO A 178 10.03 -4.33 3.26
C PRO A 178 10.67 -5.71 3.06
N SER A 179 11.79 -5.74 2.33
CA SER A 179 12.50 -6.99 2.05
C SER A 179 12.93 -7.75 3.32
N SER A 180 13.18 -7.04 4.42
CA SER A 180 13.51 -7.65 5.71
C SER A 180 12.38 -8.50 6.31
N TYR A 181 11.12 -8.16 6.03
CA TYR A 181 9.94 -8.89 6.51
C TYR A 181 9.49 -9.97 5.53
N MET A 182 9.78 -9.78 4.24
CA MET A 182 9.36 -10.67 3.14
C MET A 182 10.43 -11.67 2.70
N ARG A 183 11.58 -11.69 3.38
CA ARG A 183 12.71 -12.59 3.07
C ARG A 183 12.36 -14.06 3.33
N ARG A 184 12.91 -14.94 2.50
CA ARG A 184 12.59 -16.37 2.46
C ARG A 184 13.60 -17.25 3.20
N ASP A 185 14.64 -16.64 3.77
CA ASP A 185 15.72 -17.30 4.51
C ASP A 185 15.32 -17.74 5.94
N GLY A 186 14.03 -17.96 6.18
CA GLY A 186 13.46 -18.27 7.50
C GLY A 186 13.40 -17.08 8.48
N LYS A 187 14.01 -15.93 8.16
CA LYS A 187 14.00 -14.73 9.04
C LYS A 187 12.91 -13.72 8.69
N GLY A 188 12.14 -13.94 7.63
CA GLY A 188 11.07 -13.05 7.19
C GLY A 188 9.78 -13.31 7.96
N LEU A 189 9.54 -12.54 9.01
CA LEU A 189 8.36 -12.72 9.87
C LEU A 189 7.05 -12.75 9.09
N VAL A 190 6.88 -11.88 8.08
CA VAL A 190 5.66 -11.86 7.27
C VAL A 190 5.63 -13.05 6.32
N TYR A 191 6.72 -13.35 5.62
CA TYR A 191 6.80 -14.52 4.74
C TYR A 191 6.45 -15.82 5.47
N ASN A 192 7.02 -16.04 6.67
CA ASN A 192 6.75 -17.22 7.49
C ASN A 192 5.27 -17.33 7.89
N ASN A 193 4.64 -16.22 8.27
CA ASN A 193 3.20 -16.19 8.54
C ASN A 193 2.38 -16.52 7.30
N LEU A 194 2.77 -16.03 6.12
CA LEU A 194 2.06 -16.32 4.88
C LEU A 194 2.18 -17.79 4.47
N GLN A 195 3.34 -18.42 4.68
CA GLN A 195 3.50 -19.86 4.47
C GLN A 195 2.53 -20.65 5.36
N LEU A 196 2.44 -20.29 6.65
CA LEU A 196 1.49 -20.91 7.57
C LEU A 196 0.04 -20.69 7.15
N MET A 197 -0.32 -19.47 6.73
CA MET A 197 -1.66 -19.17 6.22
C MET A 197 -2.01 -20.00 4.98
N ASN A 198 -1.07 -20.17 4.06
CA ASN A 198 -1.30 -20.94 2.83
C ASN A 198 -1.53 -22.44 3.12
N GLN A 199 -0.97 -22.96 4.22
CA GLN A 199 -1.20 -24.33 4.69
C GLN A 199 -2.56 -24.48 5.38
N ILE A 200 -2.97 -23.51 6.21
CA ILE A 200 -4.20 -23.60 7.00
C ILE A 200 -5.44 -23.21 6.19
N LEU A 201 -5.29 -22.34 5.19
CA LEU A 201 -6.38 -21.77 4.40
C LEU A 201 -6.19 -22.06 2.90
N PRO A 202 -6.26 -23.34 2.47
CA PRO A 202 -5.97 -23.75 1.10
C PRO A 202 -7.00 -23.25 0.07
N GLN A 203 -8.15 -22.71 0.47
CA GLN A 203 -9.02 -22.02 -0.50
C GLN A 203 -8.49 -20.65 -0.93
N LEU A 204 -7.57 -20.03 -0.17
CA LEU A 204 -7.08 -18.69 -0.47
C LEU A 204 -5.92 -18.72 -1.47
N LYS A 205 -5.97 -17.88 -2.49
CA LYS A 205 -4.88 -17.73 -3.46
C LYS A 205 -3.94 -16.63 -2.96
N VAL A 206 -2.81 -17.03 -2.36
CA VAL A 206 -1.87 -16.12 -1.71
C VAL A 206 -0.66 -15.83 -2.61
N TYR A 207 -0.43 -14.55 -2.85
CA TYR A 207 0.69 -14.01 -3.62
C TYR A 207 1.46 -12.97 -2.82
N MET A 208 2.72 -12.77 -3.16
CA MET A 208 3.55 -11.67 -2.67
C MET A 208 4.17 -10.88 -3.82
N ILE A 209 4.31 -9.58 -3.64
CA ILE A 209 5.03 -8.73 -4.60
C ILE A 209 6.52 -9.05 -4.53
N SER A 210 7.11 -9.44 -5.66
CA SER A 210 8.53 -9.74 -5.77
C SER A 210 9.40 -8.51 -5.51
N ARG A 211 10.67 -8.74 -5.15
CA ARG A 211 11.65 -7.64 -4.98
C ARG A 211 11.79 -6.81 -6.26
N HIS A 212 11.79 -7.45 -7.42
CA HIS A 212 11.90 -6.74 -8.70
C HIS A 212 10.68 -5.85 -8.96
N LYS A 213 9.47 -6.39 -8.76
CA LYS A 213 8.23 -5.63 -8.91
C LYS A 213 8.12 -4.46 -7.93
N MET A 214 8.61 -4.63 -6.70
CA MET A 214 8.73 -3.52 -5.73
C MET A 214 9.63 -2.38 -6.25
N LEU A 215 10.73 -2.69 -6.95
CA LEU A 215 11.58 -1.67 -7.56
C LEU A 215 10.88 -0.98 -8.74
N GLN A 216 10.12 -1.72 -9.55
CA GLN A 216 9.32 -1.15 -10.62
C GLN A 216 8.25 -0.16 -10.09
N PHE A 217 7.63 -0.45 -8.94
CA PHE A 217 6.72 0.50 -8.28
C PHE A 217 7.45 1.75 -7.79
N ASP A 218 8.67 1.61 -7.24
CA ASP A 218 9.52 2.73 -6.84
C ASP A 218 9.89 3.62 -8.05
N ASP A 219 10.24 3.01 -9.18
CA ASP A 219 10.62 3.71 -10.41
C ASP A 219 9.43 4.40 -11.08
N LEU A 220 8.24 3.77 -11.07
CA LEU A 220 6.99 4.39 -11.49
C LEU A 220 6.72 5.64 -10.64
N PHE A 221 6.78 5.54 -9.31
CA PHE A 221 6.54 6.68 -8.43
C PHE A 221 7.51 7.83 -8.72
N LYS A 222 8.79 7.52 -8.89
CA LYS A 222 9.81 8.51 -9.23
C LYS A 222 9.53 9.18 -10.57
N ARG A 223 9.11 8.42 -11.59
CA ARG A 223 8.77 8.96 -12.91
C ARG A 223 7.56 9.88 -12.87
N GLU A 224 6.50 9.46 -12.16
CA GLU A 224 5.24 10.21 -12.10
C GLU A 224 5.34 11.48 -11.22
N THR A 225 6.23 11.48 -10.22
CA THR A 225 6.28 12.55 -9.20
C THR A 225 7.56 13.37 -9.23
N GLY A 226 8.61 12.89 -9.90
CA GLY A 226 9.98 13.41 -9.79
C GLY A 226 10.64 13.14 -8.43
N LYS A 227 9.97 12.45 -7.49
CA LYS A 227 10.46 12.20 -6.14
C LYS A 227 10.98 10.78 -6.00
N ASP A 228 12.24 10.64 -5.62
CA ASP A 228 12.78 9.33 -5.29
C ASP A 228 12.33 8.92 -3.87
N ARG A 229 11.64 7.79 -3.78
CA ARG A 229 11.10 7.28 -2.53
C ARG A 229 12.19 7.05 -1.47
N LYS A 230 13.33 6.46 -1.87
CA LYS A 230 14.41 6.10 -0.94
C LYS A 230 15.13 7.35 -0.45
N ILE A 231 15.40 8.30 -1.35
CA ILE A 231 16.07 9.57 -1.01
C ILE A 231 15.16 10.42 -0.11
N SER A 232 13.85 10.43 -0.38
CA SER A 232 12.87 11.18 0.42
C SER A 232 12.40 10.46 1.69
N ASN A 233 12.98 9.30 1.99
CA ASN A 233 12.69 8.44 3.15
C ASN A 233 11.18 8.21 3.39
N THR A 234 10.44 7.97 2.31
CA THR A 234 8.98 7.73 2.36
C THR A 234 8.65 6.29 1.98
N TRP A 235 7.42 5.87 2.22
CA TRP A 235 6.87 4.60 1.75
C TRP A 235 5.69 4.87 0.81
N LEU A 236 5.56 4.06 -0.23
CA LEU A 236 4.35 4.02 -1.04
C LEU A 236 3.20 3.51 -0.19
N SER A 237 2.02 4.09 -0.35
CA SER A 237 0.84 3.62 0.37
C SER A 237 0.31 2.30 -0.23
N THR A 238 -0.54 1.59 0.53
CA THR A 238 -1.29 0.46 -0.06
C THR A 238 -2.19 0.93 -1.21
N GLY A 239 -2.67 2.18 -1.17
CA GLY A 239 -3.42 2.80 -2.25
C GLY A 239 -2.62 2.89 -3.54
N TRP A 240 -1.34 3.26 -3.48
CA TRP A 240 -0.43 3.28 -4.64
C TRP A 240 -0.29 1.91 -5.29
N PHE A 241 0.02 0.87 -4.48
CA PHE A 241 0.13 -0.50 -4.99
C PHE A 241 -1.19 -0.94 -5.61
N THR A 242 -2.32 -0.68 -4.95
CA THR A 242 -3.64 -1.13 -5.40
C THR A 242 -4.07 -0.43 -6.69
N MET A 243 -3.86 0.88 -6.82
CA MET A 243 -4.16 1.63 -8.05
C MET A 243 -3.30 1.12 -9.22
N THR A 244 -2.01 0.87 -8.98
CA THR A 244 -1.13 0.36 -10.04
C THR A 244 -1.51 -1.07 -10.45
N ILE A 245 -1.83 -1.94 -9.49
CA ILE A 245 -2.35 -3.30 -9.77
C ILE A 245 -3.66 -3.22 -10.56
N ALA A 246 -4.57 -2.30 -10.21
CA ALA A 246 -5.84 -2.14 -10.91
C ALA A 246 -5.65 -1.73 -12.38
N LEU A 247 -4.64 -0.90 -12.70
CA LEU A 247 -4.31 -0.56 -14.09
C LEU A 247 -3.82 -1.77 -14.91
N GLU A 248 -3.13 -2.72 -14.28
CA GLU A 248 -2.67 -3.96 -14.94
C GLU A 248 -3.83 -4.96 -15.15
N LEU A 249 -4.86 -4.88 -14.31
CA LEU A 249 -5.90 -5.90 -14.17
C LEU A 249 -7.23 -5.53 -14.83
N CYS A 250 -7.56 -4.23 -14.91
CA CYS A 250 -8.90 -3.75 -15.20
C CYS A 250 -8.97 -2.89 -16.47
N ASP A 251 -10.01 -3.07 -17.29
CA ASP A 251 -10.29 -2.13 -18.40
C ASP A 251 -10.91 -0.82 -17.90
N ARG A 252 -11.76 -0.91 -16.87
CA ARG A 252 -12.40 0.23 -16.21
C ARG A 252 -12.27 0.12 -14.70
N ILE A 253 -11.91 1.23 -14.05
CA ILE A 253 -11.73 1.31 -12.60
C ILE A 253 -12.69 2.35 -12.01
N ASN A 254 -13.62 1.89 -11.18
CA ASN A 254 -14.44 2.76 -10.35
C ASN A 254 -13.84 2.79 -8.94
N VAL A 255 -13.33 3.95 -8.51
CA VAL A 255 -12.70 4.16 -7.22
C VAL A 255 -13.72 4.76 -6.25
N TYR A 256 -13.94 4.12 -5.11
CA TYR A 256 -14.88 4.57 -4.08
C TYR A 256 -14.15 5.01 -2.82
N GLY A 257 -14.53 6.16 -2.25
CA GLY A 257 -13.96 6.65 -0.99
C GLY A 257 -12.64 7.37 -1.18
N MET A 258 -12.42 8.05 -2.30
CA MET A 258 -11.16 8.77 -2.53
C MET A 258 -11.46 10.23 -2.83
N VAL A 259 -11.00 11.13 -1.97
CA VAL A 259 -11.09 12.58 -2.18
C VAL A 259 -10.09 13.08 -3.23
N PRO A 260 -10.37 14.19 -3.94
CA PRO A 260 -9.40 14.81 -4.84
C PRO A 260 -8.16 15.32 -4.09
N PRO A 261 -7.01 15.52 -4.78
CA PRO A 261 -5.74 15.88 -4.13
C PRO A 261 -5.78 17.22 -3.37
N ASP A 262 -6.65 18.14 -3.75
CA ASP A 262 -6.79 19.46 -3.13
C ASP A 262 -7.93 19.54 -2.09
N PHE A 263 -8.65 18.45 -1.83
CA PHE A 263 -9.81 18.42 -0.91
C PHE A 263 -9.52 19.02 0.47
N CYS A 264 -8.42 18.62 1.09
CA CYS A 264 -8.03 19.07 2.43
C CYS A 264 -7.49 20.52 2.48
N ARG A 265 -7.52 21.26 1.36
CA ARG A 265 -7.22 22.70 1.33
C ARG A 265 -8.46 23.55 1.54
N ASP A 266 -9.64 23.01 1.27
CA ASP A 266 -10.90 23.71 1.49
C ASP A 266 -11.22 23.75 3.00
N PRO A 267 -11.28 24.93 3.65
CA PRO A 267 -11.58 25.01 5.08
C PRO A 267 -12.98 24.49 5.45
N ASN A 268 -13.88 24.33 4.47
CA ASN A 268 -15.24 23.85 4.68
C ASN A 268 -15.41 22.36 4.31
N HIS A 269 -14.32 21.62 4.08
CA HIS A 269 -14.40 20.21 3.76
C HIS A 269 -15.12 19.43 4.89
N LEU A 270 -15.86 18.39 4.52
CA LEU A 270 -16.46 17.50 5.51
C LEU A 270 -15.35 16.76 6.28
N SER A 271 -15.39 16.81 7.60
CA SER A 271 -14.51 16.00 8.45
C SER A 271 -15.12 14.61 8.61
N VAL A 272 -14.30 13.59 8.32
CA VAL A 272 -14.66 12.17 8.43
C VAL A 272 -13.49 11.41 9.04
N PRO A 273 -13.73 10.26 9.70
CA PRO A 273 -12.63 9.43 10.18
C PRO A 273 -11.77 8.95 9.00
N TYR A 274 -10.48 8.81 9.23
CA TYR A 274 -9.53 8.31 8.23
C TYR A 274 -9.89 6.92 7.71
N HIS A 275 -10.45 6.07 8.59
CA HIS A 275 -11.00 4.78 8.21
C HIS A 275 -12.50 4.69 8.53
N TYR A 276 -13.31 4.17 7.61
CA TYR A 276 -14.75 3.98 7.85
C TYR A 276 -15.05 3.03 9.03
N TYR A 277 -14.10 2.14 9.35
CA TYR A 277 -14.23 1.13 10.40
C TYR A 277 -13.58 1.51 11.72
N GLU A 278 -13.03 2.73 11.81
CA GLU A 278 -12.42 3.28 13.04
C GLU A 278 -13.05 4.66 13.32
N PRO A 279 -14.32 4.73 13.77
CA PRO A 279 -15.02 6.00 13.96
C PRO A 279 -14.39 6.90 15.03
N LEU A 280 -13.63 6.32 15.97
CA LEU A 280 -12.82 7.03 16.96
C LEU A 280 -11.37 7.24 16.51
N GLY A 281 -11.07 6.91 15.26
CA GLY A 281 -9.76 7.10 14.64
C GLY A 281 -9.46 8.56 14.33
N PRO A 282 -8.25 8.84 13.82
CA PRO A 282 -7.87 10.20 13.45
C PRO A 282 -8.71 10.69 12.25
N ASP A 283 -8.87 12.01 12.15
CA ASP A 283 -9.51 12.66 10.99
C ASP A 283 -8.74 12.40 9.68
N GLU A 284 -9.47 12.22 8.58
CA GLU A 284 -8.92 11.88 7.26
C GLU A 284 -7.89 12.90 6.77
N CYS A 285 -8.25 14.19 6.78
CA CYS A 285 -7.39 15.24 6.27
C CYS A 285 -6.18 15.49 7.17
N THR A 286 -6.36 15.37 8.48
CA THR A 286 -5.28 15.42 9.47
C THR A 286 -4.24 14.33 9.19
N MET A 287 -4.69 13.10 8.92
CA MET A 287 -3.80 11.99 8.55
C MET A 287 -3.08 12.25 7.23
N TYR A 288 -3.80 12.70 6.20
CA TYR A 288 -3.19 12.99 4.90
C TYR A 288 -2.13 14.07 4.99
N ILE A 289 -2.42 15.18 5.65
CA ILE A 289 -1.49 16.32 5.78
C ILE A 289 -0.27 15.94 6.63
N SER A 290 -0.49 15.25 7.75
CA SER A 290 0.59 14.80 8.65
C SER A 290 1.58 13.89 7.92
N HIS A 291 1.08 12.88 7.20
CA HIS A 291 1.93 11.98 6.42
C HIS A 291 2.59 12.70 5.23
N GLU A 292 1.85 13.53 4.50
CA GLU A 292 2.38 14.27 3.34
C GLU A 292 3.53 15.20 3.74
N ARG A 293 3.47 15.82 4.92
CA ARG A 293 4.52 16.72 5.44
C ARG A 293 5.62 15.99 6.22
N GLY A 294 5.45 14.71 6.49
CA GLY A 294 6.42 13.87 7.20
C GLY A 294 7.83 13.94 6.59
N ARG A 295 8.83 13.97 7.48
CA ARG A 295 10.27 13.94 7.14
C ARG A 295 11.07 12.88 7.90
N LYS A 296 10.44 12.23 8.90
CA LYS A 296 11.04 11.20 9.76
C LYS A 296 10.00 10.10 10.02
N GLY A 297 10.45 8.87 10.17
CA GLY A 297 9.58 7.72 10.40
C GLY A 297 8.91 7.18 9.13
N SER A 298 7.95 6.27 9.29
CA SER A 298 7.24 5.65 8.18
C SER A 298 6.04 6.52 7.76
N HIS A 299 6.28 7.47 6.85
CA HIS A 299 5.22 8.32 6.29
C HIS A 299 5.00 8.06 4.79
N HIS A 300 3.82 8.43 4.32
CA HIS A 300 3.37 8.28 2.93
C HIS A 300 3.18 9.65 2.29
N ARG A 301 3.23 9.72 0.96
CA ARG A 301 2.92 10.95 0.23
C ARG A 301 1.50 10.88 -0.33
N PHE A 302 0.50 10.75 0.54
CA PHE A 302 -0.89 10.49 0.13
C PHE A 302 -1.45 11.51 -0.86
N LEU A 303 -1.15 12.81 -0.68
CA LEU A 303 -1.66 13.85 -1.57
C LEU A 303 -0.86 13.89 -2.88
N THR A 304 0.45 13.62 -2.81
CA THR A 304 1.27 13.43 -4.02
C THR A 304 0.76 12.23 -4.84
N GLU A 305 0.48 11.09 -4.22
CA GLU A 305 -0.06 9.91 -4.90
C GLU A 305 -1.43 10.20 -5.53
N LYS A 306 -2.35 10.87 -4.81
CA LYS A 306 -3.65 11.30 -5.35
C LYS A 306 -3.52 12.21 -6.57
N ARG A 307 -2.52 13.08 -6.61
CA ARG A 307 -2.23 13.91 -7.81
C ARG A 307 -1.86 13.05 -9.02
N VAL A 308 -1.10 11.98 -8.81
CA VAL A 308 -0.81 11.01 -9.87
C VAL A 308 -2.08 10.30 -10.32
N PHE A 309 -2.95 9.89 -9.39
CA PHE A 309 -4.22 9.24 -9.75
C PHE A 309 -5.15 10.17 -10.52
N GLU A 310 -5.20 11.45 -10.16
CA GLU A 310 -5.88 12.50 -10.95
C GLU A 310 -5.32 12.56 -12.38
N ASN A 311 -3.99 12.54 -12.54
CA ASN A 311 -3.36 12.53 -13.86
C ASN A 311 -3.68 11.24 -14.65
N TRP A 312 -3.63 10.08 -14.00
CA TRP A 312 -3.98 8.80 -14.62
C TRP A 312 -5.44 8.77 -15.08
N ALA A 313 -6.36 9.36 -14.33
CA ALA A 313 -7.77 9.45 -14.72
C ALA A 313 -8.03 10.34 -15.95
N ARG A 314 -7.06 11.17 -16.38
CA ARG A 314 -7.13 11.88 -17.67
C ARG A 314 -6.79 10.99 -18.87
N THR A 315 -6.11 9.86 -18.64
CA THR A 315 -5.58 8.99 -19.69
C THR A 315 -6.26 7.61 -19.70
N PHE A 316 -6.59 7.09 -18.52
CA PHE A 316 -7.19 5.77 -18.32
C PHE A 316 -8.65 5.92 -17.87
N ASN A 317 -9.45 4.87 -18.07
CA ASN A 317 -10.86 4.85 -17.70
C ASN A 317 -11.05 4.65 -16.18
N ILE A 318 -10.75 5.72 -15.42
CA ILE A 318 -10.85 5.78 -13.97
C ILE A 318 -11.93 6.79 -13.60
N ARG A 319 -12.86 6.41 -12.71
CA ARG A 319 -13.90 7.29 -12.18
C ARG A 319 -13.88 7.26 -10.67
N PHE A 320 -14.10 8.40 -10.02
CA PHE A 320 -14.10 8.52 -8.57
C PHE A 320 -15.50 8.79 -8.02
N PHE A 321 -15.82 8.12 -6.93
CA PHE A 321 -17.10 8.18 -6.23
C PHE A 321 -16.85 8.36 -4.72
N GLN A 322 -17.73 9.10 -4.06
CA GLN A 322 -17.71 9.38 -2.62
C GLN A 322 -16.37 10.01 -2.13
N PRO A 323 -16.17 11.32 -2.37
CA PRO A 323 -17.02 12.20 -3.17
C PRO A 323 -16.88 11.92 -4.68
N ASP A 324 -17.89 12.28 -5.46
CA ASP A 324 -17.82 12.24 -6.92
C ASP A 324 -16.94 13.40 -7.42
N TRP A 325 -15.93 13.09 -8.22
CA TRP A 325 -15.08 14.10 -8.86
C TRP A 325 -14.37 13.53 -10.09
N GLU A 326 -14.00 14.43 -11.00
CA GLU A 326 -13.27 14.11 -12.22
C GLU A 326 -12.12 15.11 -12.41
N PRO A 327 -10.98 14.68 -12.99
CA PRO A 327 -9.89 15.59 -13.27
C PRO A 327 -10.31 16.63 -14.30
N GLN A 328 -9.94 17.90 -14.06
CA GLN A 328 -10.16 18.95 -15.07
C GLN A 328 -9.44 18.59 -16.39
N PRO A 329 -10.06 18.84 -17.56
CA PRO A 329 -9.44 18.61 -18.86
C PRO A 329 -8.11 19.35 -19.00
N LEU A 330 -7.16 18.78 -19.74
CA LEU A 330 -5.91 19.48 -20.04
C LEU A 330 -6.22 20.71 -20.91
N PRO A 331 -5.58 21.88 -20.65
CA PRO A 331 -5.75 23.06 -21.49
C PRO A 331 -5.41 22.72 -22.95
N GLY A 332 -6.41 22.81 -23.83
CA GLY A 332 -6.27 22.52 -25.28
C GLY A 332 -6.99 21.26 -25.78
N ALA A 333 -7.55 20.43 -24.89
CA ALA A 333 -8.45 19.35 -25.28
C ALA A 333 -9.88 19.88 -25.43
N GLN A 334 -10.18 20.55 -26.56
CA GLN A 334 -11.56 20.82 -26.96
C GLN A 334 -12.23 19.49 -27.33
N PRO A 335 -13.44 19.19 -26.85
CA PRO A 335 -14.18 18.05 -27.37
C PRO A 335 -14.48 18.31 -28.85
N GLU A 336 -14.13 17.37 -29.73
CA GLU A 336 -14.60 17.38 -31.10
C GLU A 336 -16.14 17.42 -31.06
N ALA A 337 -16.71 18.51 -31.58
CA ALA A 337 -18.13 18.62 -31.77
C ALA A 337 -18.58 17.45 -32.66
N SER A 338 -19.41 16.57 -32.11
CA SER A 338 -20.07 15.53 -32.90
C SER A 338 -20.88 16.21 -34.00
N PRO A 339 -20.71 15.84 -35.28
CA PRO A 339 -21.56 16.37 -36.33
C PRO A 339 -22.99 15.90 -36.06
N LEU A 340 -23.87 16.87 -35.80
CA LEU A 340 -25.32 16.65 -35.73
C LEU A 340 -25.78 15.99 -37.03
N ALA A 341 -26.52 14.89 -36.86
CA ALA A 341 -27.22 14.16 -37.92
C ALA A 341 -28.38 14.97 -38.50
#